data_AF-Q55GC5-F1
#
_entry.id   AF-Q55GC5-F1
#
_cell.length_a   1.000
_cell.length_b   1.000
_cell.length_c   1.000
_cell.angle_alpha   90.00
_cell.angle_beta   90.00
_cell.angle_gamma   90.00
#
_symmetry.space_group_name_H-M   'P 1'
#
loop_
_entity.id
_entity.type
_entity.pdbx_description
1 polymer ?
#
loop_
_entity_poly.entity_id
_entity_poly.type
_entity_poly.pdbx_seq_one_letter_code
_entity_poly.pdbx_strand_id
1 'polypeptide(L)'
;MSGVVVTLIENGPAILGALKTGAGLIRSFFPDKTKDLQDVTYRVYEDEQPKGKVRVILVNESNGWNKAIRLYHGGSGYSECKAGDSTGTVAKGDPHLKYSIQTIDFPWKSGGQQYIALQLWKPKALGIWYDLEEIRITPSNQSDYDGKTLVFYWGTDGSPYFHNPNHLIKPYEL
;
A
#
# COMPACT_ATOMS: atom_id res chain seq x y z
N MET A 1 5.11 8.75 36.41
CA MET A 1 3.69 8.45 36.15
C MET A 1 3.19 9.41 35.07
N SER A 2 2.75 8.89 33.93
CA SER A 2 1.80 9.56 33.03
C SER A 2 1.10 8.42 32.28
N GLY A 3 -0.15 8.17 32.66
CA GLY A 3 -0.98 7.09 32.17
C GLY A 3 -1.74 7.48 30.92
N VAL A 4 -2.00 6.50 30.06
CA VAL A 4 -2.85 6.67 28.88
C VAL A 4 -4.32 6.64 29.34
N VAL A 5 -4.99 7.78 29.22
CA VAL A 5 -6.44 7.90 29.39
C VAL A 5 -7.11 7.42 28.10
N VAL A 6 -7.81 6.29 28.16
CA VAL A 6 -8.70 5.82 27.08
C VAL A 6 -10.11 6.22 27.47
N THR A 7 -10.63 7.28 26.86
CA THR A 7 -12.03 7.68 26.99
C THR A 7 -12.88 6.72 26.17
N LEU A 8 -13.35 5.64 26.80
CA LEU A 8 -14.37 4.75 26.25
C LEU A 8 -15.69 5.51 26.22
N ILE A 9 -16.18 5.79 25.02
CA ILE A 9 -17.48 6.43 24.78
C ILE A 9 -18.55 5.58 25.45
N GLU A 10 -19.27 6.20 26.39
CA GLU A 10 -20.38 5.63 27.17
C GLU A 10 -21.43 5.02 26.23
N ASN A 11 -21.56 3.70 26.23
CA ASN A 11 -22.81 3.00 25.92
C ASN A 11 -22.71 1.54 26.42
N GLY A 12 -23.16 1.31 27.65
CA GLY A 12 -23.67 0.02 28.09
C GLY A 12 -22.71 -0.88 28.91
N PRO A 13 -23.24 -1.60 29.93
CA PRO A 13 -22.46 -2.33 30.95
C PRO A 13 -21.74 -3.61 30.47
N ALA A 14 -21.52 -3.78 29.16
CA ALA A 14 -20.85 -4.95 28.60
C ALA A 14 -19.31 -4.94 28.74
N ILE A 15 -18.70 -3.81 29.15
CA ILE A 15 -17.23 -3.67 29.06
C ILE A 15 -16.49 -4.28 30.26
N LEU A 16 -17.11 -4.41 31.44
CA LEU A 16 -16.36 -4.91 32.61
C LEU A 16 -16.05 -6.42 32.55
N GLY A 17 -16.93 -7.21 31.92
CA GLY A 17 -16.67 -8.64 31.67
C GLY A 17 -15.66 -8.87 30.54
N ALA A 18 -15.57 -7.93 29.60
CA ALA A 18 -14.71 -8.03 28.42
C ALA A 18 -13.24 -7.71 28.70
N LEU A 19 -12.83 -7.23 29.88
CA LEU A 19 -11.42 -6.92 30.13
C LEU A 19 -10.52 -8.17 30.24
N LYS A 20 -11.06 -9.31 30.69
CA LYS A 20 -10.27 -10.57 30.77
C LYS A 20 -10.13 -11.27 29.41
N THR A 21 -11.09 -11.10 28.50
CA THR A 21 -10.96 -11.41 27.06
C THR A 21 -10.30 -10.27 26.28
N GLY A 22 -10.23 -9.09 26.89
CA GLY A 22 -9.84 -7.81 26.31
C GLY A 22 -8.38 -7.73 25.95
N ALA A 23 -7.47 -8.40 26.67
CA ALA A 23 -6.07 -8.46 26.22
C ALA A 23 -5.94 -9.18 24.87
N GLY A 24 -6.79 -10.18 24.61
CA GLY A 24 -6.86 -10.87 23.31
C GLY A 24 -7.50 -10.00 22.22
N LEU A 25 -8.59 -9.31 22.55
CA LEU A 25 -9.23 -8.35 21.63
C LEU A 25 -8.32 -7.14 21.34
N ILE A 26 -7.62 -6.60 22.34
CA ILE A 26 -6.66 -5.49 22.20
C ILE A 26 -5.50 -5.90 21.30
N ARG A 27 -5.01 -7.14 21.40
CA ARG A 27 -3.97 -7.65 20.48
C ARG A 27 -4.46 -7.82 19.06
N SER A 28 -5.72 -8.24 18.83
CA SER A 28 -6.27 -8.27 17.46
C SER A 28 -6.45 -6.86 16.87
N PHE A 29 -6.40 -5.81 17.69
CA PHE A 29 -6.32 -4.43 17.22
C PHE A 29 -4.89 -3.94 16.95
N PHE A 30 -3.81 -4.68 17.19
CA PHE A 30 -2.49 -4.25 16.71
C PHE A 30 -2.19 -4.89 15.35
N PRO A 31 -1.84 -4.10 14.32
CA PRO A 31 -1.56 -4.65 13.00
C PRO A 31 -0.37 -5.59 13.02
N ASP A 32 -0.51 -6.75 12.38
CA ASP A 32 0.61 -7.67 12.11
C ASP A 32 1.18 -7.36 10.72
N LYS A 33 2.01 -6.32 10.65
CA LYS A 33 2.60 -5.84 9.39
C LYS A 33 3.33 -6.96 8.65
N THR A 34 4.00 -7.85 9.37
CA THR A 34 4.75 -8.97 8.78
C THR A 34 3.82 -9.93 8.05
N LYS A 35 2.68 -10.29 8.65
CA LYS A 35 1.67 -11.12 7.99
C LYS A 35 1.08 -10.39 6.79
N ASP A 36 0.71 -9.13 6.95
CA ASP A 36 0.06 -8.35 5.88
C ASP A 36 0.96 -8.11 4.67
N LEU A 37 2.28 -8.05 4.88
CA LEU A 37 3.26 -7.92 3.80
C LEU A 37 3.38 -9.19 2.96
N GLN A 38 2.97 -10.35 3.47
CA GLN A 38 2.96 -11.61 2.69
C GLN A 38 1.94 -11.58 1.55
N ASP A 39 0.92 -10.72 1.67
CA ASP A 39 -0.11 -10.52 0.64
C ASP A 39 0.40 -9.63 -0.52
N VAL A 40 1.59 -9.04 -0.39
CA VAL A 40 2.15 -8.12 -1.38
C VAL A 40 3.27 -8.81 -2.16
N THR A 41 3.11 -8.85 -3.48
CA THR A 41 4.17 -9.20 -4.42
C THR A 41 4.56 -7.97 -5.21
N TYR A 42 5.83 -7.57 -5.19
CA TYR A 42 6.33 -6.48 -6.03
C TYR A 42 7.20 -7.00 -7.17
N ARG A 43 7.13 -6.32 -8.32
CA ARG A 43 7.97 -6.58 -9.50
C ARG A 43 8.40 -5.26 -10.12
N VAL A 44 9.60 -5.26 -10.70
CA VAL A 44 10.12 -4.16 -11.49
C VAL A 44 10.16 -4.60 -12.94
N TYR A 45 9.59 -3.80 -13.83
CA TYR A 45 9.52 -4.05 -15.26
C TYR A 45 10.33 -3.01 -16.03
N GLU A 46 11.06 -3.49 -17.04
CA GLU A 46 11.74 -2.68 -18.03
C GLU A 46 10.84 -2.58 -19.27
N ASP A 47 9.94 -1.59 -19.26
CA ASP A 47 8.91 -1.38 -20.26
C ASP A 47 9.05 0.02 -20.90
N GLU A 48 10.31 0.36 -21.19
CA GLU A 48 10.71 1.54 -21.99
C GLU A 48 10.15 2.87 -21.46
N GLN A 49 9.95 3.00 -20.15
CA GLN A 49 9.54 4.29 -19.59
C GLN A 49 10.64 5.35 -19.79
N PRO A 50 10.26 6.62 -20.02
CA PRO A 50 11.23 7.70 -20.13
C PRO A 50 12.13 7.78 -18.90
N LYS A 51 13.44 7.96 -19.13
CA LYS A 51 14.41 8.25 -18.07
C LYS A 51 14.07 9.57 -17.38
N GLY A 52 14.52 9.70 -16.13
CA GLY A 52 14.17 10.79 -15.22
C GLY A 52 12.89 10.55 -14.43
N LYS A 53 12.21 9.41 -14.63
CA LYS A 53 10.92 9.09 -14.03
C LYS A 53 10.83 7.64 -13.57
N VAL A 54 9.87 7.40 -12.70
CA VAL A 54 9.44 6.07 -12.27
C VAL A 54 7.92 5.97 -12.36
N ARG A 55 7.43 4.87 -12.93
CA ARG A 55 6.01 4.55 -12.95
C ARG A 55 5.68 3.56 -11.84
N VAL A 56 4.61 3.82 -11.09
CA VAL A 56 4.14 2.95 -10.01
C VAL A 56 2.72 2.53 -10.30
N ILE A 57 2.48 1.22 -10.24
CA ILE A 57 1.18 0.60 -10.46
C ILE A 57 0.84 -0.21 -9.22
N LEU A 58 -0.34 0.03 -8.67
CA LEU A 58 -0.96 -0.86 -7.70
C LEU A 58 -1.99 -1.72 -8.43
N VAL A 59 -1.90 -3.04 -8.29
CA VAL A 59 -2.89 -4.02 -8.76
C VAL A 59 -3.45 -4.73 -7.53
N ASN A 60 -4.77 -4.81 -7.42
CA ASN A 60 -5.48 -5.45 -6.30
C ASN A 60 -6.64 -6.30 -6.84
N GLU A 61 -7.02 -7.33 -6.09
CA GLU A 61 -8.24 -8.09 -6.37
C GLU A 61 -9.46 -7.16 -6.25
N SER A 62 -10.40 -7.26 -7.19
CA SER A 62 -11.51 -6.31 -7.35
C SER A 62 -12.57 -6.42 -6.26
N ASN A 63 -12.61 -7.55 -5.54
CA ASN A 63 -13.45 -7.79 -4.36
C ASN A 63 -12.71 -7.54 -3.04
N GLY A 64 -11.42 -7.22 -3.07
CA GLY A 64 -10.61 -6.98 -1.89
C GLY A 64 -10.77 -5.57 -1.35
N TRP A 65 -10.58 -5.41 -0.03
CA TRP A 65 -10.51 -4.09 0.59
C TRP A 65 -9.53 -3.19 -0.16
N ASN A 66 -9.94 -1.95 -0.43
CA ASN A 66 -9.08 -0.92 -1.00
C ASN A 66 -7.68 -0.94 -0.36
N LYS A 67 -6.65 -0.86 -1.20
CA LYS A 67 -5.26 -0.66 -0.78
C LYS A 67 -4.76 0.63 -1.39
N ALA A 68 -3.72 1.19 -0.79
CA ALA A 68 -3.12 2.42 -1.28
C ALA A 68 -1.59 2.35 -1.27
N ILE A 69 -0.97 3.00 -2.26
CA ILE A 69 0.44 3.34 -2.21
C ILE A 69 0.50 4.86 -2.21
N ARG A 70 1.01 5.44 -1.14
CA ARG A 70 1.24 6.88 -1.04
C ARG A 70 2.65 7.20 -1.47
N LEU A 71 2.78 8.13 -2.39
CA LEU A 71 4.04 8.50 -3.01
C LEU A 71 4.40 9.92 -2.60
N TYR A 72 5.41 10.03 -1.75
CA TYR A 72 5.94 11.31 -1.27
C TYR A 72 7.15 11.67 -2.12
N HIS A 73 7.07 12.74 -2.90
CA HIS A 73 8.07 13.06 -3.93
C HIS A 73 8.44 14.56 -4.00
N GLY A 74 8.36 15.27 -2.86
CA GLY A 74 8.60 16.71 -2.74
C GLY A 74 7.32 17.51 -2.48
N GLY A 75 7.43 18.56 -1.65
CA GLY A 75 6.31 19.42 -1.28
C GLY A 75 5.47 18.91 -0.10
N SER A 76 4.38 19.61 0.24
CA SER A 76 3.54 19.36 1.43
C SER A 76 2.48 18.25 1.24
N GLY A 77 2.67 17.32 0.31
CA GLY A 77 1.64 16.34 -0.05
C GLY A 77 2.19 15.02 -0.59
N TYR A 78 1.27 14.17 -1.04
CA TYR A 78 1.57 12.90 -1.70
C TYR A 78 0.63 12.72 -2.90
N SER A 79 1.12 12.02 -3.92
CA SER A 79 0.25 11.37 -4.90
C SER A 79 -0.10 9.96 -4.39
N GLU A 80 -1.16 9.35 -4.93
CA GLU A 80 -1.66 8.08 -4.42
C GLU A 80 -2.13 7.17 -5.54
N CYS A 81 -1.69 5.90 -5.50
CA CYS A 81 -2.34 4.81 -6.21
C CYS A 81 -3.34 4.15 -5.26
N LYS A 82 -4.60 3.98 -5.68
CA LYS A 82 -5.65 3.31 -4.89
C LYS A 82 -6.41 2.30 -5.75
N ALA A 83 -6.50 1.06 -5.30
CA ALA A 83 -7.24 0.01 -6.00
C ALA A 83 -7.90 -0.97 -5.02
N GLY A 84 -9.08 -1.50 -5.37
CA GLY A 84 -9.81 -2.52 -4.62
C GLY A 84 -11.31 -2.46 -4.89
N ASP A 85 -12.12 -2.86 -3.92
CA ASP A 85 -13.58 -2.95 -4.00
C ASP A 85 -14.26 -1.69 -4.57
N SER A 86 -13.83 -0.51 -4.15
CA SER A 86 -14.45 0.77 -4.48
C SER A 86 -13.53 1.77 -5.17
N THR A 87 -12.27 1.42 -5.42
CA THR A 87 -11.29 2.30 -6.11
C THR A 87 -10.53 1.56 -7.21
N GLY A 88 -9.89 2.34 -8.10
CA GLY A 88 -9.11 1.82 -9.22
C GLY A 88 -9.95 1.52 -10.48
N THR A 89 -9.24 1.17 -11.55
CA THR A 89 -9.79 0.84 -12.87
C THR A 89 -9.74 -0.67 -13.06
N VAL A 90 -10.81 -1.28 -13.58
CA VAL A 90 -10.84 -2.71 -13.90
C VAL A 90 -9.84 -3.02 -15.02
N ALA A 91 -9.01 -4.04 -14.84
CA ALA A 91 -8.06 -4.46 -15.87
C ALA A 91 -8.80 -5.07 -17.06
N LYS A 92 -8.41 -4.71 -18.29
CA LYS A 92 -9.11 -5.15 -19.50
C LYS A 92 -9.05 -6.67 -19.70
N GLY A 93 -7.91 -7.29 -19.39
CA GLY A 93 -7.69 -8.72 -19.54
C GLY A 93 -8.23 -9.58 -18.40
N ASP A 94 -8.49 -8.99 -17.23
CA ASP A 94 -8.95 -9.72 -16.05
C ASP A 94 -9.86 -8.84 -15.16
N PRO A 95 -11.19 -9.03 -15.20
CA PRO A 95 -12.12 -8.25 -14.38
C PRO A 95 -12.04 -8.57 -12.89
N HIS A 96 -11.32 -9.64 -12.51
CA HIS A 96 -10.98 -9.92 -11.11
C HIS A 96 -9.96 -8.91 -10.57
N LEU A 97 -9.29 -8.14 -11.43
CA LEU A 97 -8.25 -7.21 -11.03
C LEU A 97 -8.68 -5.76 -11.24
N LYS A 98 -8.34 -4.90 -10.28
CA LYS A 98 -8.33 -3.45 -10.47
C LYS A 98 -6.94 -2.89 -10.26
N TYR A 99 -6.65 -1.78 -10.92
CA TYR A 99 -5.36 -1.13 -10.83
C TYR A 99 -5.46 0.38 -10.73
N SER A 100 -4.35 1.01 -10.32
CA SER A 100 -4.16 2.45 -10.32
C SER A 100 -2.70 2.77 -10.62
N ILE A 101 -2.48 3.80 -11.45
CA ILE A 101 -1.16 4.16 -11.98
C ILE A 101 -0.82 5.59 -11.56
N GLN A 102 0.40 5.79 -11.11
CA GLN A 102 1.01 7.11 -10.95
C GLN A 102 2.40 7.11 -11.60
N THR A 103 2.82 8.24 -12.14
CA THR A 103 4.18 8.44 -12.66
C THR A 103 4.80 9.64 -11.97
N ILE A 104 6.04 9.49 -11.52
CA ILE A 104 6.72 10.49 -10.71
C ILE A 104 8.07 10.81 -11.33
N ASP A 105 8.36 12.11 -11.39
CA ASP A 105 9.68 12.63 -11.76
C ASP A 105 10.63 12.57 -10.56
N PHE A 106 11.89 12.22 -10.77
CA PHE A 106 12.88 12.28 -9.70
C PHE A 106 13.13 13.73 -9.26
N PRO A 107 12.98 14.08 -7.97
CA PRO A 107 12.89 15.46 -7.53
C PRO A 107 14.25 16.11 -7.21
N TRP A 108 15.37 15.62 -7.74
CA TRP A 108 16.74 16.00 -7.34
C TRP A 108 17.14 17.42 -7.77
N LYS A 109 16.50 18.43 -7.17
CA LYS A 109 16.95 19.82 -7.20
C LYS A 109 17.82 20.07 -5.97
N SER A 110 18.89 20.85 -6.14
CA SER A 110 19.76 21.27 -5.04
C SER A 110 18.92 21.93 -3.93
N GLY A 111 19.08 21.48 -2.68
CA GLY A 111 18.33 21.99 -1.52
C GLY A 111 16.90 21.43 -1.35
N GLY A 112 16.44 20.54 -2.22
CA GLY A 112 15.12 19.88 -2.13
C GLY A 112 15.12 18.53 -1.41
N GLN A 113 13.96 17.89 -1.34
CA GLN A 113 13.78 16.53 -0.82
C GLN A 113 14.63 15.53 -1.63
N GLN A 114 15.51 14.81 -0.95
CA GLN A 114 16.50 13.88 -1.55
C GLN A 114 16.02 12.42 -1.56
N TYR A 115 14.72 12.18 -1.46
CA TYR A 115 14.16 10.85 -1.69
C TYR A 115 12.70 10.90 -2.17
N ILE A 116 12.27 9.86 -2.89
CA ILE A 116 10.87 9.49 -3.06
C ILE A 116 10.57 8.39 -2.03
N ALA A 117 9.47 8.48 -1.29
CA ALA A 117 9.01 7.39 -0.43
C ALA A 117 7.70 6.81 -0.98
N LEU A 118 7.67 5.50 -1.16
CA LEU A 118 6.50 4.71 -1.51
C LEU A 118 6.04 3.99 -0.24
N GLN A 119 5.00 4.49 0.40
CA GLN A 119 4.42 3.86 1.58
C GLN A 119 3.23 2.98 1.18
N LEU A 120 3.23 1.73 1.62
CA LEU A 120 2.13 0.79 1.39
C LEU A 120 1.12 0.94 2.53
N TRP A 121 -0.13 1.25 2.21
CA TRP A 121 -1.19 1.51 3.18
C TRP A 121 -2.37 0.56 2.96
N LYS A 122 -2.90 0.02 4.06
CA LYS A 122 -4.14 -0.77 4.05
C LYS A 122 -5.12 -0.30 5.13
N PRO A 123 -6.43 -0.45 4.91
CA PRO A 123 -7.43 -0.19 5.91
C PRO A 123 -7.40 -1.29 6.97
N LYS A 124 -7.78 -0.91 8.18
CA LYS A 124 -8.05 -1.77 9.32
C LYS A 124 -9.54 -1.65 9.66
N ALA A 125 -9.97 -2.38 10.69
CA ALA A 125 -11.26 -2.17 11.34
C ALA A 125 -11.50 -0.69 11.67
N LEU A 126 -12.76 -0.25 11.57
CA LEU A 126 -13.23 1.11 11.84
C LEU A 126 -12.67 2.19 10.90
N GLY A 127 -12.21 1.83 9.70
CA GLY A 127 -11.77 2.79 8.67
C GLY A 127 -10.43 3.45 8.95
N ILE A 128 -9.70 2.99 9.97
CA ILE A 128 -8.34 3.46 10.27
C ILE A 128 -7.40 2.83 9.26
N TRP A 129 -6.60 3.65 8.58
CA TRP A 129 -5.55 3.18 7.70
C TRP A 129 -4.21 3.14 8.45
N TYR A 130 -3.36 2.17 8.11
CA TYR A 130 -2.00 2.10 8.61
C TYR A 130 -1.04 1.72 7.49
N ASP A 131 0.21 2.11 7.66
CA ASP A 131 1.31 1.77 6.77
C ASP A 131 1.86 0.37 7.09
N LEU A 132 2.27 -0.37 6.06
CA LEU A 132 2.92 -1.67 6.18
C LEU A 132 4.43 -1.57 6.05
N GLU A 133 4.88 -0.85 5.03
CA GLU A 133 6.27 -0.79 4.61
C GLU A 133 6.50 0.52 3.87
N GLU A 134 7.74 1.00 3.90
CA GLU A 134 8.18 2.16 3.13
C GLU A 134 9.38 1.80 2.27
N ILE A 135 9.22 1.93 0.95
CA ILE A 135 10.33 1.81 0.00
C ILE A 135 10.84 3.21 -0.31
N ARG A 136 12.12 3.46 -0.04
CA ARG A 136 12.79 4.74 -0.36
C ARG A 136 13.61 4.63 -1.63
N ILE A 137 13.34 5.53 -2.57
CA ILE A 137 14.19 5.78 -3.72
C ILE A 137 15.01 7.05 -3.43
N THR A 138 16.32 6.93 -3.39
CA THR A 138 17.28 7.99 -3.12
C THR A 138 18.18 8.18 -4.35
N PRO A 139 18.98 9.26 -4.43
CA PRO A 139 19.96 9.41 -5.49
C PRO A 139 20.90 8.20 -5.65
N SER A 140 21.21 7.49 -4.57
CA SER A 140 22.13 6.34 -4.60
C SER A 140 21.56 5.07 -5.22
N ASN A 141 20.23 4.91 -5.26
CA ASN A 141 19.57 3.74 -5.85
C ASN A 141 18.63 4.10 -7.02
N GLN A 142 18.63 5.36 -7.47
CA GLN A 142 17.76 5.82 -8.55
C GLN A 142 17.93 4.99 -9.83
N SER A 143 19.16 4.59 -10.17
CA SER A 143 19.44 3.77 -11.36
C SER A 143 18.67 2.46 -11.40
N ASP A 144 18.29 1.93 -10.24
CA ASP A 144 17.56 0.67 -10.13
C ASP A 144 16.09 0.83 -10.57
N TYR A 145 15.58 2.06 -10.56
CA TYR A 145 14.18 2.42 -10.83
C TYR A 145 14.00 3.37 -12.03
N ASP A 146 15.08 3.99 -12.52
CA ASP A 146 15.02 5.03 -13.54
C ASP A 146 14.57 4.49 -14.91
N GLY A 147 13.45 5.04 -15.41
CA GLY A 147 12.82 4.58 -16.64
C GLY A 147 12.21 3.19 -16.52
N LYS A 148 11.77 2.80 -15.31
CA LYS A 148 11.14 1.49 -15.05
C LYS A 148 9.75 1.64 -14.43
N THR A 149 9.00 0.54 -14.47
CA THR A 149 7.68 0.42 -13.86
C THR A 149 7.72 -0.53 -12.67
N LEU A 150 7.33 -0.04 -11.50
CA LEU A 150 7.14 -0.82 -10.29
C LEU A 150 5.67 -1.22 -10.23
N VAL A 151 5.40 -2.53 -10.19
CA VAL A 151 4.06 -3.05 -10.01
C VAL A 151 3.97 -3.76 -8.67
N PHE A 152 3.03 -3.33 -7.84
CA PHE A 152 2.68 -3.94 -6.58
C PHE A 152 1.36 -4.69 -6.76
N TYR A 153 1.42 -6.00 -6.69
CA TYR A 153 0.26 -6.89 -6.70
C TYR A 153 -0.11 -7.19 -5.26
N TRP A 154 -1.30 -6.82 -4.84
CA TRP A 154 -1.73 -6.90 -3.45
C TRP A 154 -2.97 -7.78 -3.36
N GLY A 155 -2.82 -8.95 -2.76
CA GLY A 155 -3.91 -9.89 -2.55
C GLY A 155 -4.90 -9.43 -1.48
N THR A 156 -6.02 -10.14 -1.42
CA THR A 156 -6.90 -10.16 -0.25
C THR A 156 -6.19 -10.73 0.98
N ASP A 157 -6.64 -10.39 2.18
CA ASP A 157 -5.92 -10.72 3.42
C ASP A 157 -5.67 -12.25 3.56
N GLY A 158 -4.41 -12.67 3.51
CA GLY A 158 -3.98 -14.07 3.54
C GLY A 158 -4.10 -14.82 2.21
N SER A 159 -4.38 -14.13 1.10
CA SER A 159 -4.53 -14.73 -0.22
C SER A 159 -3.17 -14.93 -0.90
N PRO A 160 -2.81 -16.17 -1.29
CA PRO A 160 -1.61 -16.42 -2.07
C PRO A 160 -1.83 -16.15 -3.57
N TYR A 161 -2.91 -15.47 -3.98
CA TYR A 161 -3.31 -15.35 -5.38
C TYR A 161 -2.17 -14.85 -6.28
N PHE A 162 -1.48 -13.78 -5.91
CA PHE A 162 -0.37 -13.22 -6.69
C PHE A 162 0.97 -13.95 -6.51
N HIS A 163 1.05 -14.98 -5.66
CA HIS A 163 2.24 -15.85 -5.60
C HIS A 163 2.33 -16.74 -6.83
N ASN A 164 1.23 -16.96 -7.55
CA ASN A 164 1.22 -17.62 -8.84
C ASN A 164 1.60 -16.63 -9.96
N PRO A 165 2.72 -16.83 -10.68
CA PRO A 165 3.14 -15.94 -11.76
C PRO A 165 2.11 -15.77 -12.89
N ASN A 166 1.24 -16.76 -13.11
CA ASN A 166 0.19 -16.68 -14.14
C ASN A 166 -0.95 -15.71 -13.78
N HIS A 167 -1.03 -15.29 -12.52
CA HIS A 167 -2.00 -14.28 -12.06
C HIS A 167 -1.41 -12.85 -12.09
N LEU A 168 -0.15 -12.70 -12.50
CA LEU A 168 0.49 -11.40 -12.64
C LEU A 168 0.19 -10.83 -14.02
N ILE A 169 -0.51 -9.71 -14.06
CA ILE A 169 -0.78 -8.95 -15.28
C ILE A 169 0.37 -7.98 -15.59
N LYS A 170 0.88 -7.99 -16.82
CA LYS A 170 2.02 -7.12 -17.17
C LYS A 170 1.55 -5.68 -17.43
N PRO A 171 2.40 -4.66 -17.23
CA PRO A 171 2.01 -3.26 -17.40
C PRO A 171 1.37 -2.90 -18.75
N TYR A 172 1.78 -3.56 -19.84
CA TYR A 172 1.24 -3.31 -21.19
C TYR A 172 -0.13 -3.96 -21.45
N GLU A 173 -0.63 -4.77 -20.51
CA GLU A 173 -1.92 -5.47 -20.58
C GLU A 173 -3.03 -4.76 -19.78
N LEU A 174 -2.66 -3.71 -19.02
CA LEU A 174 -3.55 -2.90 -18.17
C LEU A 174 -4.36 -1.86 -18.97
#